data_AF-A0A8C6I198-F1
#
_entry.id   AF-A0A8C6I198-F1
#
_cell.length_a   1.000
_cell.length_b   1.000
_cell.length_c   1.000
_cell.angle_alpha   90.00
_cell.angle_beta   90.00
_cell.angle_gamma   90.00
#
_symmetry.space_group_name_H-M   'P 1'
#
loop_
_entity.id
_entity.type
_entity.pdbx_description
1 polymer ?
#
loop_
_entity_poly.entity_id
_entity_poly.type
_entity_poly.pdbx_seq_one_letter_code
_entity_poly.pdbx_strand_id
1 'polypeptide(L)' 'MAHGQKLMRAIRVFEFGGPEVLKPQSYVVVPVPQSHQVLIKIQPYTKAYSGK' A
#
# COMPACT_ATOMS: atom_id res chain seq x y z
N MET A 1 2.24 -21.35 -15.65
CA MET A 1 3.43 -20.54 -15.31
C MET A 1 3.06 -19.70 -14.09
N ALA A 2 3.45 -20.11 -12.89
CA ALA A 2 3.19 -19.34 -11.67
C ALA A 2 4.43 -18.49 -11.37
N HIS A 3 4.45 -17.24 -11.83
CA HIS A 3 5.39 -16.29 -11.25
C HIS A 3 4.98 -16.08 -9.80
N GLY A 4 5.88 -16.31 -8.84
CA GLY A 4 5.66 -16.03 -7.44
C GLY A 4 5.24 -14.57 -7.27
N GLN A 5 3.95 -14.34 -7.08
CA GLN A 5 3.39 -12.99 -7.01
C GLN A 5 3.87 -12.35 -5.71
N LYS A 6 4.68 -11.30 -5.85
CA LYS A 6 5.21 -10.55 -4.71
C LYS A 6 4.06 -9.86 -3.99
N LEU A 7 4.06 -9.92 -2.66
CA LEU A 7 3.06 -9.29 -1.80
C LEU A 7 3.61 -8.02 -1.15
N MET A 8 2.72 -7.09 -0.82
CA MET A 8 3.00 -5.84 -0.14
C MET A 8 1.98 -5.52 0.95
N ARG A 9 2.36 -4.58 1.82
CA ARG A 9 1.45 -3.95 2.78
C ARG A 9 0.74 -2.77 2.13
N ALA A 10 -0.58 -2.68 2.30
CA ALA A 10 -1.38 -1.54 1.87
C ALA A 10 -2.61 -1.36 2.77
N ILE A 11 -3.19 -0.16 2.76
CA ILE A 11 -4.49 0.10 3.37
C ILE A 11 -5.59 -0.30 2.39
N ARG A 12 -6.63 -0.99 2.86
CA ARG A 12 -7.86 -1.27 2.10
C ARG A 12 -9.08 -0.79 2.86
N VAL A 13 -10.11 -0.43 2.08
CA VAL A 13 -11.43 -0.05 2.56
C VAL A 13 -12.41 -1.08 2.01
N PHE A 14 -13.15 -1.74 2.90
CA PHE A 14 -14.14 -2.76 2.52
C PHE A 14 -15.57 -2.21 2.56
N GLU A 15 -15.80 -1.20 3.39
CA GLU A 15 -17.07 -0.49 3.56
C GLU A 15 -16.79 1.00 3.80
N PHE A 16 -17.75 1.87 3.48
CA PHE A 16 -17.61 3.31 3.68
C PHE A 16 -17.92 3.69 5.14
N GLY A 17 -17.19 4.66 5.69
CA GLY A 17 -17.33 5.11 7.07
C GLY A 17 -16.26 6.13 7.46
N GLY A 18 -16.03 6.32 8.75
CA GLY A 18 -14.96 7.16 9.27
C GLY A 18 -13.57 6.52 9.13
N PRO A 19 -12.50 7.17 9.64
CA PRO A 19 -11.12 6.66 9.49
C PRO A 19 -10.90 5.22 9.98
N GLU A 20 -11.75 4.71 10.86
CA GLU A 20 -11.74 3.34 11.37
C GLU A 20 -11.90 2.27 10.27
N VAL A 21 -12.47 2.61 9.10
CA VAL A 21 -12.62 1.67 7.98
C VAL A 21 -11.29 1.42 7.24
N LEU A 22 -10.25 2.20 7.51
CA LEU A 22 -8.91 2.03 6.94
C LEU A 22 -8.22 0.81 7.59
N LYS A 23 -8.24 -0.35 6.91
CA LYS A 23 -7.64 -1.59 7.44
C LYS A 23 -6.28 -1.88 6.80
N PRO A 24 -5.20 -2.04 7.57
CA PRO A 24 -3.93 -2.55 7.07
C PRO A 24 -4.05 -3.99 6.59
N GLN A 25 -3.54 -4.27 5.40
CA GLN A 25 -3.49 -5.61 4.80
C GLN A 25 -2.05 -5.93 4.42
N SER A 26 -1.60 -7.13 4.79
CA SER A 26 -0.20 -7.56 4.57
C SER A 26 0.03 -8.37 3.29
N TYR A 27 -1.06 -8.86 2.68
CA TYR A 27 -1.02 -9.81 1.58
C TYR A 27 -1.69 -9.25 0.33
N VAL A 28 -1.34 -8.01 -0.03
CA VAL A 28 -1.82 -7.38 -1.26
C VAL A 28 -0.83 -7.66 -2.38
N VAL A 29 -1.30 -8.19 -3.51
CA VAL A 29 -0.46 -8.44 -4.69
C VAL A 29 0.12 -7.12 -5.20
N VAL A 30 1.44 -7.09 -5.44
CA VAL A 30 2.11 -5.95 -6.06
C VAL A 30 1.59 -5.81 -7.51
N PRO A 31 1.10 -4.62 -7.90
CA PRO A 31 0.57 -4.44 -9.25
C PRO A 31 1.69 -4.50 -10.29
N VAL A 32 1.37 -5.04 -11.47
CA VAL A 32 2.26 -5.06 -12.64
C VAL A 32 1.86 -3.89 -13.54
N PRO A 33 2.72 -2.86 -13.70
CA PRO A 33 2.39 -1.71 -14.54
C PRO A 33 2.29 -2.12 -16.01
N GLN A 34 1.33 -1.54 -16.72
CA GLN A 34 1.20 -1.64 -18.19
C GLN A 34 2.04 -0.56 -18.91
N SER A 35 1.99 -0.51 -20.25
CA SER A 35 2.90 0.26 -21.11
C SER A 35 3.10 1.74 -20.74
N HIS A 36 2.09 2.42 -20.21
CA HIS A 36 2.14 3.84 -19.86
C HIS A 36 1.96 4.08 -18.35
N GLN A 37 2.18 3.04 -17.53
CA GLN A 37 2.08 3.08 -16.09
C GLN A 37 3.46 2.92 -15.45
N VAL A 38 3.62 3.47 -14.25
CA VAL A 38 4.83 3.30 -13.45
C VAL A 38 4.48 2.67 -12.11
N LEU A 39 5.38 1.84 -11.58
CA LEU A 39 5.29 1.29 -10.23
C LEU A 39 6.27 2.04 -9.32
N ILE A 40 5.74 2.75 -8.33
CA ILE A 40 6.54 3.56 -7.41
C ILE A 40 6.68 2.82 -6.08
N LYS A 41 7.92 2.62 -5.64
CA LYS A 41 8.20 2.15 -4.27
C LYS A 41 8.13 3.33 -3.31
N ILE A 42 7.05 3.41 -2.55
CA ILE A 42 6.89 4.44 -1.52
C ILE A 42 7.88 4.18 -0.37
N GLN A 43 8.75 5.14 -0.11
CA GLN A 43 9.56 5.20 1.11
C GLN A 43 8.85 6.13 2.09
N PRO A 44 8.55 5.71 3.33
CA PRO A 44 7.93 6.58 4.30
C PRO A 44 8.92 7.69 4.66
N TYR A 45 8.46 8.94 4.56
CA TYR A 45 9.15 10.08 5.15
C TYR A 45 8.60 10.31 6.56
N THR A 46 9.36 9.92 7.58
CA THR A 46 9.04 10.24 8.98
C THR A 46 9.91 11.40 9.43
N LYS A 47 9.35 12.60 9.47
CA LYS A 47 9.88 13.67 10.32
C LYS A 47 9.32 13.41 11.72
N ALA A 48 10.19 13.07 12.67
CA ALA A 48 9.78 13.03 14.07
C ALA A 48 9.23 14.42 14.42
N TYR A 49 7.96 14.50 14.79
CA TYR A 49 7.41 15.69 15.42
C TYR A 49 8.09 15.80 16.79
N SER A 50 9.16 16.59 16.84
CA SER A 50 9.76 17.04 18.09
C SER A 50 8.81 18.08 18.66
N GLY A 51 7.86 17.60 19.46
CA GLY A 51 7.05 18.46 20.30
C GLY A 51 7.96 19.16 21.30
N LYS A 52 8.20 20.45 21.05
CA LYS A 52 8.49 21.40 22.12
C LYS A 52 7.18 21.84 22.73
#